data_AF-A0A0D6QQW4-F1
#
_entry.id   AF-A0A0D6QQW4-F1
#
_cell.length_a   1.000
_cell.length_b   1.000
_cell.length_c   1.000
_cell.angle_alpha   90.00
_cell.angle_beta   90.00
_cell.angle_gamma   90.00
#
_symmetry.space_group_name_H-M   'P 1'
#
loop_
_entity.id
_entity.type
_entity.pdbx_description
1 polymer ?
#
loop_
_entity_poly.entity_id
_entity_poly.type
_entity_poly.pdbx_seq_one_letter_code
_entity_poly.pdbx_strand_id
1 'polypeptide(L)'
;MPHFSRRLPGVLPRKDLVRLLVPTYAAARGVDEEEAAERLSRALAAPAALDELYGGISEALRDAQGPRTSEDALMDRLSAGVVTRGGRAKPAPSTPAVSAALVRLDLEVGIAPESMRATLAAGPGRALLEAGLRALGAHVVKELLRGARGGAAKGS
;
A
#
# COMPACT_ATOMS: atom_id res chain seq x y z
N MET A 1 10.32 12.71 2.57
CA MET A 1 10.75 11.91 3.73
C MET A 1 11.54 10.72 3.20
N PRO A 2 12.67 10.32 3.80
CA PRO A 2 13.37 9.12 3.36
C PRO A 2 12.49 7.90 3.62
N HIS A 3 12.35 7.03 2.61
CA HIS A 3 11.73 5.72 2.78
C HIS A 3 12.49 4.90 3.83
N PHE A 4 11.82 3.89 4.39
CA PHE A 4 12.44 2.93 5.31
C PHE A 4 13.78 2.40 4.79
N SER A 5 13.81 2.04 3.51
CA SER A 5 15.01 1.67 2.78
C SER A 5 15.04 2.35 1.42
N ARG A 6 16.23 2.74 0.94
CA ARG A 6 16.42 3.22 -0.44
C ARG A 6 16.05 2.15 -1.48
N ARG A 7 16.10 0.87 -1.09
CA ARG A 7 15.75 -0.28 -1.95
C ARG A 7 14.24 -0.45 -2.14
N LEU A 8 13.41 0.19 -1.30
CA LEU A 8 11.98 -0.11 -1.24
C LEU A 8 11.25 0.05 -2.59
N PRO A 9 11.39 1.17 -3.34
CA PRO A 9 10.72 1.30 -4.64
C PRO A 9 11.22 0.30 -5.70
N GLY A 10 12.45 -0.22 -5.55
CA GLY A 10 12.99 -1.25 -6.42
C GLY A 10 12.50 -2.66 -6.07
N VAL A 11 12.33 -2.95 -4.77
CA VAL A 11 11.83 -4.24 -4.27
C VAL A 11 10.32 -4.39 -4.48
N LEU A 12 9.57 -3.31 -4.25
CA LEU A 12 8.14 -3.27 -4.44
C LEU A 12 7.83 -2.19 -5.49
N PRO A 13 7.95 -2.49 -6.79
CA PRO A 13 7.69 -1.51 -7.83
C PRO A 13 6.20 -1.17 -7.89
N ARG A 14 5.88 0.00 -8.45
CA ARG A 14 4.50 0.52 -8.57
C ARG A 14 3.51 -0.52 -9.11
N LYS A 15 3.89 -1.30 -10.13
CA LYS A 15 3.03 -2.32 -10.74
C LYS A 15 2.57 -3.39 -9.72
N ASP A 16 3.46 -3.79 -8.82
CA ASP A 16 3.18 -4.81 -7.82
C ASP A 16 2.40 -4.22 -6.66
N LEU A 17 2.67 -2.95 -6.33
CA LEU A 17 1.86 -2.19 -5.38
C LEU A 17 0.41 -2.03 -5.85
N VAL A 18 0.18 -1.70 -7.13
CA VAL A 18 -1.16 -1.69 -7.74
C VAL A 18 -1.83 -3.04 -7.55
N ARG A 19 -1.19 -4.13 -7.99
CA ARG A 19 -1.74 -5.49 -7.88
C ARG A 19 -2.13 -5.89 -6.46
N LEU A 20 -1.38 -5.45 -5.45
CA LEU A 20 -1.69 -5.74 -4.05
C LEU A 20 -2.88 -4.92 -3.52
N LEU A 21 -3.12 -3.73 -4.07
CA LEU A 21 -4.19 -2.83 -3.64
C LEU A 21 -5.49 -3.02 -4.42
N VAL A 22 -5.44 -3.61 -5.63
CA VAL A 22 -6.62 -3.86 -6.48
C VAL A 22 -7.80 -4.46 -5.70
N PRO A 23 -7.65 -5.56 -4.95
CA PRO A 23 -8.78 -6.14 -4.22
C PRO A 23 -9.37 -5.20 -3.16
N THR A 24 -8.54 -4.37 -2.54
CA THR A 24 -8.97 -3.39 -1.54
C THR A 24 -9.75 -2.25 -2.21
N TYR A 25 -9.25 -1.74 -3.32
CA TYR A 25 -9.88 -0.66 -4.06
C TYR A 25 -11.21 -1.11 -4.70
N ALA A 26 -11.21 -2.27 -5.36
CA ALA A 26 -12.39 -2.89 -5.95
C ALA A 26 -13.52 -3.06 -4.91
N ALA A 27 -13.20 -3.67 -3.76
CA ALA A 27 -14.17 -3.87 -2.69
C ALA A 27 -14.70 -2.55 -2.10
N ALA A 28 -13.85 -1.52 -1.96
CA ALA A 28 -14.25 -0.24 -1.38
C ALA A 28 -15.06 0.64 -2.35
N ARG A 29 -14.88 0.48 -3.65
CA ARG A 29 -15.54 1.27 -4.70
C ARG A 29 -16.68 0.54 -5.40
N GLY A 30 -16.85 -0.75 -5.15
CA GLY A 30 -17.89 -1.56 -5.81
C GLY A 30 -17.65 -1.69 -7.31
N VAL A 31 -16.38 -1.71 -7.73
CA VAL A 31 -15.98 -1.88 -9.13
C VAL A 31 -15.26 -3.21 -9.31
N ASP A 32 -15.13 -3.69 -10.54
CA ASP A 32 -14.35 -4.88 -10.83
C ASP A 32 -12.83 -4.64 -10.69
N GLU A 33 -12.05 -5.72 -10.72
CA GLU A 33 -10.60 -5.67 -10.52
C GLU A 33 -9.85 -5.02 -11.69
N GLU A 34 -10.40 -5.06 -12.91
CA GLU A 34 -9.79 -4.45 -14.08
C GLU A 34 -9.89 -2.92 -14.01
N GLU A 35 -11.09 -2.42 -13.72
CA GLU A 35 -11.33 -1.00 -13.50
C GLU A 35 -10.56 -0.47 -12.28
N ALA A 36 -10.52 -1.24 -11.19
CA ALA A 36 -9.70 -0.91 -10.03
C ALA A 36 -8.20 -0.79 -10.39
N ALA A 37 -7.68 -1.72 -11.19
CA ALA A 37 -6.29 -1.73 -11.61
C ALA A 37 -5.96 -0.52 -12.50
N GLU A 38 -6.84 -0.15 -13.43
CA GLU A 38 -6.67 1.04 -14.27
C GLU A 38 -6.62 2.31 -13.41
N ARG A 39 -7.64 2.50 -12.56
CA ARG A 39 -7.75 3.69 -11.69
C ARG A 39 -6.55 3.81 -10.75
N LEU A 40 -6.15 2.72 -10.11
CA LEU A 40 -4.96 2.70 -9.24
C LEU A 40 -3.68 2.98 -10.01
N SER A 41 -3.52 2.42 -11.22
CA SER A 41 -2.33 2.65 -12.04
C SER A 41 -2.18 4.12 -12.43
N ARG A 42 -3.30 4.78 -12.74
CA ARG A 42 -3.36 6.21 -13.03
C ARG A 42 -3.10 7.05 -11.78
N ALA A 43 -3.75 6.74 -10.66
CA ALA A 43 -3.56 7.47 -9.41
C ALA A 43 -2.10 7.41 -8.93
N LEU A 44 -1.48 6.23 -8.98
CA LEU A 44 -0.08 6.01 -8.58
C LEU A 44 0.94 6.44 -9.66
N ALA A 45 0.49 6.98 -10.79
CA ALA A 45 1.37 7.70 -11.70
C ALA A 45 1.74 9.09 -11.18
N ALA A 46 0.92 9.67 -10.28
CA ALA A 46 1.24 10.90 -9.59
C ALA A 46 2.34 10.65 -8.53
N PRO A 47 3.51 11.31 -8.62
CA PRO A 47 4.62 11.06 -7.69
C PRO A 47 4.24 11.29 -6.23
N ALA A 48 3.44 12.32 -5.94
CA ALA A 48 3.02 12.63 -4.57
C ALA A 48 2.18 11.51 -3.93
N ALA A 49 1.21 10.96 -4.66
CA ALA A 49 0.37 9.87 -4.16
C ALA A 49 1.18 8.58 -3.96
N LEU A 50 2.12 8.31 -4.86
CA LEU A 50 3.03 7.18 -4.75
C LEU A 50 3.95 7.32 -3.53
N ASP A 51 4.52 8.50 -3.31
CA ASP A 51 5.40 8.79 -2.18
C ASP A 51 4.68 8.71 -0.83
N GLU A 52 3.44 9.22 -0.75
CA GLU A 52 2.59 9.10 0.45
C GLU A 52 2.33 7.64 0.82
N LEU A 53 2.03 6.80 -0.18
CA LEU A 53 1.79 5.38 0.02
C LEU A 53 3.07 4.63 0.43
N TYR A 54 4.21 4.92 -0.20
CA TYR A 54 5.49 4.39 0.25
C TYR A 54 5.88 4.89 1.64
N GLY A 55 5.45 6.09 2.03
CA GLY A 55 5.54 6.59 3.40
C GLY A 55 4.80 5.68 4.37
N GLY A 56 3.54 5.37 4.09
CA GLY A 56 2.74 4.44 4.89
C GLY A 56 3.36 3.03 4.99
N ILE A 57 3.89 2.50 3.87
CA ILE A 57 4.61 1.22 3.85
C ILE A 57 5.90 1.30 4.68
N SER A 58 6.61 2.42 4.60
CA SER A 58 7.85 2.62 5.36
C SER A 58 7.59 2.62 6.86
N GLU A 59 6.54 3.29 7.34
CA GLU A 59 6.15 3.23 8.76
C GLU A 59 5.81 1.80 9.17
N ALA A 60 5.02 1.09 8.36
CA ALA A 60 4.67 -0.29 8.63
C ALA A 60 5.88 -1.25 8.66
N LEU A 61 6.90 -0.99 7.85
CA LEU A 61 8.15 -1.75 7.89
C LEU A 61 8.95 -1.46 9.15
N ARG A 62 8.98 -0.19 9.63
CA ARG A 62 9.59 0.15 10.93
C ARG A 62 8.88 -0.59 12.08
N ASP A 63 7.56 -0.59 12.08
CA ASP A 63 6.76 -1.31 13.08
C ASP A 63 6.99 -2.83 13.02
N ALA A 64 7.21 -3.38 11.81
CA ALA A 64 7.50 -4.80 11.61
C ALA A 64 8.97 -5.17 11.90
N GLN A 65 9.89 -4.20 11.93
CA GLN A 65 11.30 -4.40 12.21
C GLN A 65 11.49 -4.70 13.70
N GLY A 66 11.44 -5.98 14.06
CA GLY A 66 11.74 -6.42 15.41
C GLY A 66 13.22 -6.21 15.80
N PRO A 67 13.55 -6.29 17.10
CA PRO A 67 14.91 -6.02 17.62
C PRO A 67 16.00 -6.97 17.09
N ARG A 68 15.61 -8.06 16.43
CA ARG A 68 16.52 -9.08 15.87
C ARG A 68 16.46 -9.16 14.35
N THR A 69 15.77 -8.24 13.67
CA THR A 69 15.63 -8.24 12.20
C THR A 69 16.30 -6.99 11.65
N SER A 70 17.36 -7.18 10.86
CA SER A 70 17.99 -6.07 10.13
C SER A 70 17.08 -5.56 9.02
N GLU A 71 17.30 -4.31 8.62
CA GLU A 71 16.60 -3.72 7.47
C GLU A 71 16.74 -4.60 6.23
N ASP A 72 17.96 -5.03 5.89
CA ASP A 72 18.23 -5.87 4.72
C ASP A 72 17.49 -7.20 4.77
N ALA A 73 17.49 -7.88 5.92
CA ALA A 73 16.77 -9.14 6.08
C ALA A 73 15.25 -8.95 5.91
N LEU A 74 14.71 -7.80 6.34
CA LEU A 74 13.30 -7.47 6.12
C LEU A 74 13.01 -7.18 4.64
N MET A 75 13.89 -6.45 3.96
CA MET A 75 13.77 -6.16 2.53
C MET A 75 13.86 -7.41 1.65
N ASP A 76 14.73 -8.36 1.99
CA ASP A 76 14.85 -9.62 1.25
C ASP A 76 13.61 -10.49 1.43
N ARG A 77 13.04 -10.52 2.65
CA ARG A 77 11.74 -11.17 2.90
C ARG A 77 10.60 -10.49 2.14
N LEU A 78 10.61 -9.16 2.05
CA LEU A 78 9.62 -8.42 1.28
C LEU A 78 9.70 -8.78 -0.20
N SER A 79 10.91 -8.82 -0.76
CA SER A 79 11.18 -9.23 -2.15
C SER A 79 10.66 -10.64 -2.45
N ALA A 80 10.97 -11.62 -1.59
CA ALA A 80 10.42 -12.97 -1.70
C ALA A 80 8.87 -12.99 -1.63
N GLY A 81 8.30 -12.11 -0.79
CA GLY A 81 6.86 -11.88 -0.71
C GLY A 81 6.27 -11.39 -2.04
N VAL A 82 6.91 -10.44 -2.71
CA VAL A 82 6.43 -9.89 -3.98
C VAL A 82 6.38 -10.97 -5.06
N VAL A 83 7.45 -11.77 -5.17
CA VAL A 83 7.54 -12.89 -6.12
C VAL A 83 6.44 -13.92 -5.88
N THR A 84 6.17 -14.27 -4.63
CA THR A 84 5.22 -15.34 -4.28
C THR A 84 3.75 -14.91 -4.34
N ARG A 85 3.47 -13.60 -4.25
CA ARG A 85 2.11 -13.09 -3.98
C ARG A 85 1.49 -12.23 -5.06
N GLY A 86 2.13 -12.13 -6.23
CA GLY A 86 1.82 -11.24 -7.36
C GLY A 86 0.41 -11.32 -8.01
N GLY A 87 -0.60 -11.86 -7.32
CA GLY A 87 -2.02 -11.82 -7.70
C GLY A 87 -3.00 -12.41 -6.68
N ARG A 88 -2.65 -12.54 -5.38
CA ARG A 88 -3.51 -13.18 -4.36
C ARG A 88 -3.71 -12.36 -3.08
N ALA A 89 -3.65 -11.04 -3.20
CA ALA A 89 -3.92 -10.17 -2.06
C ALA A 89 -5.38 -10.30 -1.59
N LYS A 90 -5.59 -10.39 -0.29
CA LYS A 90 -6.92 -10.19 0.28
C LYS A 90 -7.17 -8.68 0.39
N PRO A 91 -8.43 -8.22 0.28
CA PRO A 91 -8.75 -6.82 0.56
C PRO A 91 -8.38 -6.46 2.00
N ALA A 92 -7.92 -5.22 2.19
CA ALA A 92 -7.75 -4.66 3.53
C ALA A 92 -9.13 -4.51 4.21
N PRO A 93 -9.19 -4.53 5.56
CA PRO A 93 -10.43 -4.25 6.28
C PRO A 93 -11.00 -2.87 5.91
N SER A 94 -12.30 -2.83 5.62
CA SER A 94 -12.99 -1.56 5.37
C SER A 94 -13.07 -0.77 6.67
N THR A 95 -12.36 0.36 6.71
CA THR A 95 -12.32 1.27 7.86
C THR A 95 -12.36 2.71 7.37
N PRO A 96 -12.84 3.68 8.18
CA PRO A 96 -12.85 5.09 7.78
C PRO A 96 -11.46 5.62 7.37
N ALA A 97 -10.40 5.14 8.03
CA ALA A 97 -9.03 5.51 7.70
C ALA A 97 -8.61 4.98 6.32
N VAL A 98 -8.86 3.70 6.04
CA VAL A 98 -8.59 3.11 4.71
C VAL A 98 -9.40 3.84 3.63
N SER A 99 -10.67 4.16 3.88
CA SER A 99 -11.48 4.95 2.96
C SER A 99 -10.88 6.33 2.68
N ALA A 100 -10.37 7.04 3.70
CA ALA A 100 -9.71 8.33 3.51
C ALA A 100 -8.46 8.23 2.62
N ALA A 101 -7.65 7.18 2.78
CA ALA A 101 -6.51 6.93 1.90
C ALA A 101 -6.93 6.57 0.46
N LEU A 102 -8.03 5.83 0.28
CA LEU A 102 -8.54 5.55 -1.08
C LEU A 102 -9.14 6.80 -1.73
N VAL A 103 -9.80 7.68 -0.97
CA VAL A 103 -10.26 8.99 -1.47
C VAL A 103 -9.07 9.84 -1.91
N ARG A 104 -7.96 9.81 -1.16
CA ARG A 104 -6.73 10.49 -1.56
C ARG A 104 -6.23 10.03 -2.93
N LEU A 105 -6.36 8.75 -3.25
CA LEU A 105 -6.01 8.21 -4.58
C LEU A 105 -7.03 8.62 -5.64
N ASP A 106 -8.32 8.64 -5.31
CA ASP A 106 -9.40 9.06 -6.22
C ASP A 106 -9.25 10.51 -6.69
N LEU A 107 -8.68 11.39 -5.86
CA LEU A 107 -8.36 12.77 -6.23
C LEU A 107 -7.43 12.84 -7.45
N GLU A 108 -6.49 11.90 -7.57
CA GLU A 108 -5.52 11.89 -8.68
C GLU A 108 -6.13 11.43 -10.01
N VAL A 109 -7.30 10.78 -9.96
CA VAL A 109 -8.03 10.32 -11.15
C VAL A 109 -9.33 11.08 -11.39
N GLY A 110 -9.58 12.14 -10.62
CA GLY A 110 -10.77 13.00 -10.76
C GLY A 110 -12.08 12.36 -10.34
N ILE A 111 -12.03 11.26 -9.57
CA ILE A 111 -13.23 10.58 -9.04
C ILE A 111 -13.73 11.28 -7.78
N ALA A 112 -12.82 11.72 -6.91
CA ALA A 112 -13.17 12.49 -5.73
C ALA A 112 -13.24 13.99 -6.07
N PRO A 113 -14.20 14.74 -5.49
CA PRO A 113 -14.24 16.19 -5.63
C PRO A 113 -12.96 16.85 -5.10
N GLU A 114 -12.46 17.86 -5.80
CA GLU A 114 -11.22 18.57 -5.42
C GLU A 114 -11.31 19.25 -4.04
N SER A 115 -12.53 19.59 -3.57
CA SER A 115 -12.77 20.09 -2.20
C SER A 115 -12.35 19.09 -1.11
N MET A 116 -12.30 17.78 -1.41
CA MET A 116 -11.81 16.77 -0.49
C MET A 116 -10.30 16.88 -0.27
N ARG A 117 -9.54 17.47 -1.21
CA ARG A 117 -8.08 17.70 -1.03
C ARG A 117 -7.82 18.62 0.16
N ALA A 118 -8.54 19.73 0.25
CA ALA A 118 -8.43 20.67 1.37
C ALA A 118 -8.87 20.00 2.70
N THR A 119 -9.92 19.17 2.64
CA THR A 119 -10.41 18.43 3.81
C THR A 119 -9.37 17.44 4.33
N LEU A 120 -8.73 16.67 3.44
CA LEU A 120 -7.66 15.73 3.81
C LEU A 120 -6.35 16.42 4.21
N ALA A 121 -6.14 17.68 3.81
CA ALA A 121 -4.97 18.45 4.21
C ALA A 121 -5.11 19.10 5.61
N ALA A 122 -6.31 19.15 6.18
CA ALA A 122 -6.61 19.92 7.39
C ALA A 122 -7.01 19.07 8.60
N GLY A 123 -6.52 19.48 9.79
CA GLY A 123 -7.03 19.05 11.10
C GLY A 123 -7.28 17.55 11.23
N PRO A 124 -8.50 17.12 11.60
CA PRO A 124 -8.85 15.70 11.73
C PRO A 124 -8.74 14.89 10.44
N GLY A 125 -8.96 15.50 9.26
CA GLY A 125 -8.88 14.84 7.97
C GLY A 125 -7.47 14.38 7.64
N ARG A 126 -6.47 15.20 7.99
CA ARG A 126 -5.05 14.85 7.85
C ARG A 126 -4.67 13.65 8.72
N ALA A 127 -5.06 13.66 9.99
CA ALA A 127 -4.78 12.55 10.90
C ALA A 127 -5.43 11.24 10.41
N LEU A 128 -6.66 11.34 9.87
CA LEU A 128 -7.37 10.20 9.29
C LEU A 128 -6.68 9.67 8.03
N LEU A 129 -6.20 10.56 7.16
CA LEU A 129 -5.42 10.18 5.97
C LEU A 129 -4.12 9.48 6.36
N GLU A 130 -3.35 10.05 7.29
CA GLU A 130 -2.10 9.46 7.77
C GLU A 130 -2.33 8.07 8.38
N ALA A 131 -3.39 7.92 9.18
CA ALA A 131 -3.82 6.63 9.72
C ALA A 131 -4.20 5.65 8.59
N GLY A 132 -4.86 6.12 7.54
CA GLY A 132 -5.25 5.35 6.37
C GLY A 132 -4.07 4.83 5.57
N LEU A 133 -3.11 5.71 5.28
CA LEU A 133 -1.87 5.35 4.57
C LEU A 133 -1.05 4.34 5.37
N ARG A 134 -0.97 4.51 6.70
CA ARG A 134 -0.34 3.51 7.59
C ARG A 134 -1.09 2.18 7.57
N ALA A 135 -2.43 2.20 7.62
CA ALA A 135 -3.23 0.98 7.57
C ALA A 135 -3.06 0.21 6.25
N LEU A 136 -3.06 0.92 5.12
CA LEU A 136 -2.77 0.33 3.80
C LEU A 136 -1.35 -0.23 3.74
N GLY A 137 -0.36 0.52 4.23
CA GLY A 137 1.03 0.07 4.31
C GLY A 137 1.19 -1.20 5.16
N ALA A 138 0.58 -1.23 6.34
CA ALA A 138 0.59 -2.38 7.24
C ALA A 138 -0.07 -3.60 6.60
N HIS A 139 -1.17 -3.40 5.87
CA HIS A 139 -1.81 -4.47 5.13
C HIS A 139 -0.90 -5.03 4.04
N VAL A 140 -0.31 -4.17 3.20
CA VAL A 140 0.64 -4.57 2.14
C VAL A 140 1.81 -5.36 2.73
N VAL A 141 2.46 -4.85 3.77
CA VAL A 141 3.59 -5.54 4.44
C VAL A 141 3.15 -6.89 5.00
N LYS A 142 2.01 -6.94 5.70
CA LYS A 142 1.45 -8.19 6.25
C LYS A 142 1.12 -9.21 5.17
N GLU A 143 0.58 -8.78 4.04
CA GLU A 143 0.32 -9.66 2.91
C GLU A 143 1.65 -10.24 2.40
N LEU A 144 2.63 -9.39 2.04
CA LEU A 144 3.91 -9.80 1.49
C LEU A 144 4.72 -10.72 2.43
N LEU A 145 4.82 -10.38 3.72
CA LEU A 145 5.52 -11.22 4.71
C LEU A 145 4.84 -12.55 5.01
N ARG A 146 3.56 -12.70 4.67
CA ARG A 146 2.86 -13.99 4.68
C ARG A 146 3.24 -14.81 3.45
N GLY A 147 3.34 -14.18 2.28
CA GLY A 147 3.76 -14.84 1.04
C GLY A 147 5.16 -15.44 1.14
N ALA A 148 6.10 -14.67 1.71
CA ALA A 148 7.47 -15.10 1.94
C ALA A 148 7.59 -16.39 2.78
N ARG A 149 6.72 -16.55 3.80
CA ARG A 149 6.67 -17.76 4.64
C ARG A 149 6.10 -18.97 3.92
N GLY A 150 5.13 -18.77 3.02
CA GLY A 150 4.51 -19.85 2.24
C GLY A 150 5.39 -20.37 1.10
N GLY A 151 6.26 -19.53 0.54
CA GLY A 151 7.24 -19.94 -0.48
C GLY A 151 8.35 -20.85 0.04
N ALA A 152 8.81 -20.61 1.28
CA ALA A 152 9.86 -21.41 1.91
C ALA A 152 9.44 -22.87 2.20
N ALA A 153 8.14 -23.17 2.30
CA ALA A 153 7.63 -24.50 2.60
C ALA A 153 7.37 -25.38 1.36
N LYS A 154 7.57 -24.87 0.14
CA LYS A 154 7.31 -25.60 -1.13
C LYS A 154 8.58 -26.03 -1.89
N GLY A 155 9.75 -25.93 -1.26
CA GLY A 155 11.05 -26.29 -1.84
C GLY A 155 11.78 -27.37 -1.05
N SER A 156 11.11 -28.48 -0.75
CA SER A 156 11.72 -29.71 -0.22
C SER A 156 11.18 -30.91 -0.96
#